data_AF-A0A842UDH1-F1
#
_entry.id   AF-A0A842UDH1-F1
#
_cell.length_a   1.000
_cell.length_b   1.000
_cell.length_c   1.000
_cell.angle_alpha   90.00
_cell.angle_beta   90.00
_cell.angle_gamma   90.00
#
_symmetry.space_group_name_H-M   'P 1'
#
loop_
_entity.id
_entity.type
_entity.pdbx_description
1 polymer ?
#
loop_
_entity_poly.entity_id
_entity_poly.type
_entity_poly.pdbx_seq_one_letter_code
_entity_poly.pdbx_strand_id
1 'polypeptide(L)'
;MTDNISKLVKIVLLFNSVAAFIFGFLYLVIPGIYANLEDALYFDPYYWRAFGATLIILGVFALIVVTRADMRQIELLIEIAIAWVSVIILLDFWQLIVFPLSPTYRIHTWINTILLIVLDCVNIFTYIQIKK
;
A
#
# COMPACT_ATOMS: atom_id res chain seq x y z
N MET A 1 12.91 -28.62 5.65
CA MET A 1 13.74 -27.48 6.10
C MET A 1 12.79 -26.31 6.19
N THR A 2 12.39 -25.88 7.38
CA THR A 2 11.67 -24.60 7.52
C THR A 2 12.70 -23.52 7.29
N ASP A 3 12.76 -22.97 6.09
CA ASP A 3 13.50 -21.74 5.82
C ASP A 3 12.93 -20.69 6.76
N ASN A 4 13.65 -20.43 7.84
CA ASN A 4 13.22 -19.48 8.85
C ASN A 4 13.31 -18.10 8.22
N ILE A 5 12.16 -17.61 7.74
CA ILE A 5 11.97 -16.26 7.24
C ILE A 5 12.64 -15.29 8.21
N SER A 6 13.51 -14.42 7.68
CA SER A 6 14.24 -13.47 8.53
C SER A 6 13.26 -12.58 9.29
N LYS A 7 13.62 -12.19 10.52
CA LYS A 7 12.79 -11.30 11.36
C LYS A 7 12.43 -10.01 10.60
N LEU A 8 13.36 -9.50 9.78
CA LEU A 8 13.16 -8.32 8.95
C LEU A 8 11.98 -8.49 7.97
N VAL A 9 11.94 -9.59 7.22
CA VAL A 9 10.87 -9.85 6.23
C VAL A 9 9.51 -9.92 6.91
N LYS A 10 9.43 -10.59 8.08
CA LYS A 10 8.18 -10.66 8.86
C LYS A 10 7.71 -9.28 9.31
N ILE A 11 8.64 -8.44 9.78
CA ILE A 11 8.35 -7.07 10.20
C ILE A 11 7.82 -6.26 9.02
N VAL A 12 8.47 -6.33 7.85
CA VAL A 12 8.05 -5.59 6.65
C VAL A 12 6.68 -6.02 6.15
N LEU A 13 6.39 -7.33 6.12
CA LEU A 13 5.06 -7.83 5.77
C LEU A 13 3.99 -7.38 6.78
N LEU A 14 4.32 -7.33 8.07
CA LEU A 14 3.42 -6.83 9.10
C LEU A 14 3.13 -5.33 8.91
N PHE A 15 4.16 -4.52 8.62
CA PHE A 15 3.99 -3.10 8.31
C PHE A 15 3.11 -2.87 7.09
N ASN A 16 3.34 -3.61 6.00
CA ASN A 16 2.48 -3.55 4.81
C ASN A 16 1.03 -3.91 5.17
N SER A 17 0.85 -4.97 5.96
CA SER A 17 -0.47 -5.41 6.40
C SER A 17 -1.19 -4.33 7.21
N VAL A 18 -0.53 -3.76 8.22
CA VAL A 18 -1.08 -2.69 9.06
C VAL A 18 -1.44 -1.46 8.22
N ALA A 19 -0.53 -1.01 7.35
CA ALA A 19 -0.81 0.12 6.46
C ALA A 19 -2.02 -0.16 5.56
N ALA A 20 -2.07 -1.34 4.94
CA ALA A 20 -3.16 -1.76 4.08
C ALA A 20 -4.49 -1.85 4.84
N PHE A 21 -4.50 -2.28 6.11
CA PHE A 21 -5.70 -2.27 6.94
C PHE A 21 -6.16 -0.87 7.33
N ILE A 22 -5.24 0.02 7.70
CA ILE A 22 -5.57 1.41 8.05
C ILE A 22 -6.19 2.11 6.84
N PHE A 23 -5.49 2.14 5.71
CA PHE A 23 -6.00 2.78 4.50
C PHE A 23 -7.23 2.04 3.95
N GLY A 24 -7.19 0.71 3.95
CA GLY A 24 -8.33 -0.11 3.54
C GLY A 24 -9.59 0.24 4.32
N PHE A 25 -9.50 0.42 5.64
CA PHE A 25 -10.62 0.82 6.47
C PHE A 25 -11.12 2.25 6.15
N LEU A 26 -10.21 3.22 5.98
CA LEU A 26 -10.56 4.60 5.66
C LEU A 26 -11.33 4.68 4.33
N TYR A 27 -10.82 4.02 3.29
CA TYR A 27 -11.42 3.98 1.96
C TYR A 27 -12.68 3.10 1.87
N LEU A 28 -12.77 2.04 2.67
CA LEU A 28 -13.91 1.10 2.62
C LEU A 28 -15.08 1.52 3.50
N VAL A 29 -14.83 1.86 4.77
CA VAL A 29 -15.86 2.04 5.80
C VAL A 29 -16.36 3.47 5.85
N ILE A 30 -15.43 4.43 5.80
CA ILE A 30 -15.75 5.87 5.95
C ILE A 30 -15.27 6.74 4.77
N PRO A 31 -15.50 6.33 3.50
CA PRO A 31 -14.96 7.02 2.33
C PRO A 31 -15.39 8.48 2.24
N GLY A 32 -16.62 8.82 2.63
CA GLY A 32 -17.10 10.21 2.57
C GLY A 32 -16.47 11.13 3.62
N ILE A 33 -16.21 10.62 4.83
CA ILE A 33 -15.50 11.39 5.87
C ILE A 33 -14.07 11.62 5.41
N TYR A 34 -13.44 10.58 4.88
CA TYR A 34 -12.07 10.65 4.40
C TYR A 34 -11.91 11.60 3.20
N ALA A 35 -12.81 11.54 2.22
CA ALA A 35 -12.83 12.45 1.09
C ALA A 35 -12.97 13.93 1.50
N ASN A 36 -13.78 14.23 2.52
CA ASN A 36 -13.92 15.58 3.05
C ASN A 36 -12.67 16.05 3.79
N LEU A 37 -11.94 15.15 4.46
CA LEU A 37 -10.69 15.48 5.16
C LEU A 37 -9.56 15.82 4.18
N GLU A 38 -9.49 15.10 3.06
CA GLU A 38 -8.47 15.32 2.04
C GLU A 38 -8.83 16.44 1.06
N ASP A 39 -10.08 16.90 1.06
CA ASP A 39 -10.61 17.83 0.05
C ASP A 39 -10.54 17.24 -1.36
N ALA A 40 -11.09 16.03 -1.51
CA ALA A 40 -11.02 15.24 -2.74
C ALA A 40 -11.67 15.94 -3.94
N LEU A 41 -10.93 16.08 -5.04
CA LEU A 41 -11.41 16.71 -6.27
C LEU A 41 -12.61 15.96 -6.89
N TYR A 42 -12.57 14.63 -6.85
CA TYR A 42 -13.65 13.76 -7.32
C TYR A 42 -13.88 12.67 -6.29
N PHE A 43 -15.14 12.47 -5.91
CA PHE A 43 -15.55 11.44 -4.98
C PHE A 43 -16.58 10.53 -5.62
N ASP A 44 -16.21 9.26 -5.82
CA ASP A 44 -17.14 8.18 -6.10
C ASP A 44 -17.00 7.11 -5.00
N PRO A 45 -18.03 6.91 -4.17
CA PRO A 45 -17.98 5.98 -3.05
C PRO A 45 -17.78 4.53 -3.50
N TYR A 46 -18.21 4.15 -4.71
CA TYR A 46 -18.00 2.79 -5.22
C TYR A 46 -16.53 2.55 -5.52
N TYR A 47 -15.87 3.46 -6.25
CA TYR A 47 -14.44 3.34 -6.55
C TYR A 47 -13.58 3.37 -5.29
N TRP A 48 -13.90 4.25 -4.35
CA TRP A 48 -13.14 4.35 -3.10
C TRP A 48 -13.28 3.08 -2.26
N ARG A 49 -14.48 2.50 -2.18
CA ARG A 49 -14.70 1.21 -1.51
C ARG A 49 -13.99 0.06 -2.22
N ALA A 50 -14.01 0.04 -3.55
CA ALA A 50 -13.30 -0.97 -4.31
C ALA A 50 -11.78 -0.88 -4.04
N PHE A 51 -11.22 0.33 -4.04
CA PHE A 51 -9.83 0.56 -3.68
C PHE A 51 -9.53 0.10 -2.24
N GLY A 52 -10.37 0.49 -1.28
CA GLY A 52 -10.25 0.03 0.10
C GLY A 52 -10.29 -1.50 0.23
N ALA A 53 -11.19 -2.17 -0.50
CA ALA A 53 -11.28 -3.63 -0.52
C ALA A 53 -10.00 -4.29 -1.07
N THR A 54 -9.40 -3.73 -2.13
CA THR A 54 -8.11 -4.24 -2.64
C THR A 54 -7.00 -4.16 -1.60
N LEU A 55 -6.93 -3.06 -0.84
CA LEU A 55 -5.98 -2.91 0.25
C LEU A 55 -6.23 -3.93 1.36
N ILE A 56 -7.48 -4.14 1.78
CA ILE A 56 -7.81 -5.15 2.78
C ILE A 56 -7.39 -6.55 2.32
N ILE A 57 -7.66 -6.91 1.06
CA ILE A 57 -7.27 -8.21 0.50
C ILE A 57 -5.74 -8.38 0.52
N LEU A 58 -4.98 -7.37 0.09
CA LEU A 58 -3.52 -7.39 0.16
C LEU A 58 -3.01 -7.50 1.61
N GLY A 59 -3.63 -6.78 2.54
CA GLY A 59 -3.30 -6.83 3.96
C GLY A 59 -3.55 -8.21 4.58
N VAL A 60 -4.64 -8.87 4.21
CA VAL A 60 -4.95 -10.25 4.62
C VAL A 60 -3.93 -11.23 4.05
N PHE A 61 -3.59 -11.13 2.76
CA PHE A 61 -2.56 -11.99 2.16
C PHE A 61 -1.21 -11.81 2.85
N ALA A 62 -0.83 -10.59 3.21
CA ALA A 62 0.37 -10.33 3.99
C ALA A 62 0.37 -11.04 5.36
N LEU A 63 -0.75 -11.06 6.09
CA LEU A 63 -0.83 -11.82 7.36
C LEU A 63 -0.74 -13.34 7.16
N ILE A 64 -1.42 -13.86 6.13
CA ILE A 64 -1.39 -15.30 5.82
C ILE A 64 0.05 -15.73 5.52
N VAL A 65 0.75 -14.94 4.69
CA VAL A 65 2.12 -15.24 4.27
C VAL A 65 3.10 -15.16 5.44
N VAL A 66 2.93 -14.22 6.38
CA VAL A 66 3.78 -14.16 7.60
C VAL A 66 3.74 -15.44 8.44
N THR A 67 2.60 -16.14 8.44
CA THR A 67 2.35 -17.26 9.36
C THR A 67 2.52 -18.64 8.74
N ARG A 68 2.34 -18.79 7.42
CA ARG A 68 2.17 -20.10 6.79
C ARG A 68 2.89 -20.29 5.45
N ALA A 69 3.59 -19.29 4.94
CA ALA A 69 4.10 -19.33 3.57
C ALA A 69 5.51 -19.89 3.42
N ASP A 70 5.72 -20.51 2.26
CA ASP A 70 7.00 -20.89 1.71
C ASP A 70 7.72 -19.65 1.15
N MET A 71 9.04 -19.67 1.03
CA MET A 71 9.82 -18.52 0.54
C MET A 71 9.34 -18.00 -0.82
N ARG A 72 8.93 -18.88 -1.73
CA ARG A 72 8.39 -18.49 -3.04
C ARG A 72 7.10 -17.66 -2.96
N GLN A 73 6.22 -17.97 -2.01
CA GLN A 73 4.98 -17.21 -1.81
C GLN A 73 5.28 -15.82 -1.22
N ILE A 74 6.30 -15.73 -0.36
CA ILE A 74 6.78 -14.47 0.21
C ILE A 74 7.37 -13.57 -0.89
N GLU A 75 8.23 -14.13 -1.74
CA GLU A 75 8.80 -13.41 -2.89
C GLU A 75 7.69 -12.86 -3.78
N LEU A 76 6.74 -13.70 -4.18
CA LEU A 76 5.62 -13.29 -5.03
C LEU A 76 4.79 -12.17 -4.37
N LEU A 77 4.52 -12.28 -3.07
CA LEU A 77 3.74 -11.24 -2.38
C LEU A 77 4.49 -9.90 -2.34
N ILE A 78 5.80 -9.93 -2.11
CA ILE A 78 6.62 -8.71 -2.11
C ILE A 78 6.70 -8.13 -3.52
N GLU A 79 6.80 -8.93 -4.57
CA GLU A 79 6.72 -8.47 -5.96
C GLU A 79 5.39 -7.77 -6.25
N ILE A 80 4.28 -8.35 -5.80
CA ILE A 80 2.95 -7.73 -5.92
C ILE A 80 2.89 -6.42 -5.15
N ALA A 81 3.44 -6.36 -3.93
CA ALA A 81 3.47 -5.16 -3.12
C ALA A 81 4.28 -4.04 -3.81
N ILE A 82 5.47 -4.35 -4.33
CA ILE A 82 6.30 -3.40 -5.08
C ILE A 82 5.54 -2.89 -6.30
N ALA A 83 5.02 -3.80 -7.13
CA ALA A 83 4.29 -3.41 -8.34
C ALA A 83 3.06 -2.54 -8.03
N TRP A 84 2.30 -2.90 -6.99
CA TRP A 84 1.15 -2.12 -6.56
C TRP A 84 1.54 -0.73 -6.08
N VAL A 85 2.50 -0.64 -5.15
CA VAL A 85 2.95 0.65 -4.60
C VAL A 85 3.55 1.53 -5.70
N SER A 86 4.39 0.99 -6.58
CA SER A 86 4.93 1.69 -7.74
C SER A 86 3.82 2.27 -8.64
N VAL A 87 2.75 1.52 -8.91
CA VAL A 87 1.61 2.03 -9.70
C VAL A 87 0.92 3.18 -8.99
N ILE A 88 0.68 3.09 -7.68
CA ILE A 88 0.05 4.19 -6.93
C ILE A 88 0.93 5.45 -6.93
N ILE A 89 2.25 5.30 -6.76
CA ILE A 89 3.19 6.43 -6.86
C ILE A 89 3.10 7.11 -8.23
N LEU A 90 3.04 6.34 -9.32
CA LEU A 90 2.89 6.89 -10.67
C LEU A 90 1.55 7.63 -10.85
N LEU A 91 0.46 7.10 -10.27
CA LEU A 91 -0.85 7.74 -10.30
C LEU A 91 -0.86 9.04 -9.50
N ASP A 92 -0.23 9.08 -8.33
CA ASP A 92 -0.08 10.30 -7.53
C ASP A 92 0.67 11.39 -8.31
N PHE A 93 1.80 11.05 -8.94
CA PHE A 93 2.56 12.00 -9.76
C PHE A 93 1.75 12.48 -10.96
N TRP A 94 1.07 11.57 -11.66
CA TRP A 94 0.19 11.92 -12.77
C TRP A 94 -0.91 12.88 -12.31
N GLN A 95 -1.52 12.61 -11.15
CA GLN A 95 -2.59 13.43 -10.61
C GLN A 95 -2.11 14.85 -10.23
N LEU A 96 -0.94 14.95 -9.61
CA LEU A 96 -0.30 16.22 -9.23
C LEU A 96 0.02 17.13 -10.44
N ILE A 97 0.26 16.53 -11.60
CA ILE A 97 0.60 17.25 -12.84
C ILE A 97 -0.64 17.62 -13.65
N VAL A 98 -1.60 16.70 -13.74
CA VAL A 98 -2.72 16.81 -14.70
C VAL A 98 -3.91 17.58 -14.12
N PHE A 99 -4.19 17.47 -12.82
CA PHE A 99 -5.41 18.03 -12.25
C PHE A 99 -5.18 19.36 -11.52
N PRO A 100 -6.17 20.27 -11.58
CA PRO A 100 -6.19 21.46 -10.74
C PRO A 100 -6.63 21.08 -9.32
N LEU A 101 -5.69 20.64 -8.49
CA LEU A 101 -5.92 20.21 -7.11
C LEU A 101 -5.94 21.40 -6.15
N SER A 102 -6.76 21.31 -5.10
CA SER A 102 -6.70 22.26 -3.98
C SER A 102 -5.35 22.17 -3.24
N PRO A 103 -4.93 23.22 -2.52
CA PRO A 103 -3.69 23.19 -1.73
C PRO A 103 -3.69 22.04 -0.71
N THR A 104 -4.82 21.80 -0.04
CA THR A 104 -4.98 20.73 0.95
C THR A 104 -4.76 19.36 0.32
N TYR A 105 -5.46 19.09 -0.79
CA TYR A 105 -5.34 17.82 -1.49
C TYR A 105 -3.93 17.61 -2.02
N ARG A 106 -3.31 18.65 -2.60
CA ARG A 106 -1.92 18.59 -3.10
C ARG A 106 -0.92 18.24 -1.99
N ILE A 107 -1.05 18.85 -0.82
CA ILE A 107 -0.20 18.53 0.34
C ILE A 107 -0.42 17.07 0.76
N HIS A 108 -1.68 16.63 0.83
CA HIS A 108 -2.02 15.26 1.18
C HIS A 108 -1.40 14.25 0.20
N THR A 109 -1.57 14.48 -1.11
CA THR A 109 -0.98 13.64 -2.16
C THR A 109 0.54 13.58 -2.00
N TRP A 110 1.24 14.70 -1.82
CA TRP A 110 2.70 14.68 -1.61
C TRP A 110 3.13 13.88 -0.39
N ILE A 111 2.44 14.05 0.74
CA ILE A 111 2.74 13.28 1.96
C ILE A 111 2.54 11.78 1.69
N ASN A 112 1.43 11.41 1.07
CA ASN A 112 1.14 10.02 0.70
C ASN A 112 2.22 9.45 -0.25
N THR A 113 2.57 10.19 -1.31
CA THR A 113 3.58 9.77 -2.28
C THR A 113 4.94 9.54 -1.61
N ILE A 114 5.37 10.43 -0.70
CA ILE A 114 6.64 10.25 0.02
C ILE A 114 6.60 9.00 0.90
N LEU A 115 5.50 8.77 1.63
CA LEU A 115 5.34 7.57 2.45
C LEU A 115 5.36 6.29 1.60
N LEU A 116 4.70 6.32 0.43
CA LEU A 116 4.70 5.20 -0.51
C LEU A 116 6.09 4.95 -1.10
N ILE A 117 6.85 5.99 -1.46
CA ILE A 117 8.23 5.84 -1.93
C ILE A 117 9.10 5.15 -0.86
N VAL A 118 8.98 5.58 0.40
CA VAL A 118 9.71 4.95 1.52
C VAL A 118 9.30 3.48 1.66
N LEU A 119 8.00 3.19 1.61
CA LEU A 119 7.47 1.83 1.68
C LEU A 119 7.98 0.96 0.53
N ASP A 120 8.01 1.49 -0.69
CA ASP A 120 8.49 0.79 -1.88
C ASP A 120 9.98 0.49 -1.77
N CYS A 121 10.78 1.44 -1.29
CA CYS A 121 12.21 1.25 -1.04
C CYS A 121 12.46 0.14 -0.02
N VAL A 122 11.66 0.08 1.06
CA VAL A 122 11.74 -0.99 2.07
C VAL A 122 11.35 -2.35 1.47
N ASN A 123 10.31 -2.39 0.63
CA ASN A 123 9.89 -3.62 -0.06
C ASN A 123 10.97 -4.11 -1.04
N ILE A 124 11.53 -3.23 -1.87
CA ILE A 124 12.62 -3.53 -2.81
C ILE A 124 13.86 -4.01 -2.06
N PHE A 125 14.27 -3.32 -1.00
CA PHE A 125 15.40 -3.74 -0.18
C PHE A 125 15.18 -5.15 0.38
N THR A 126 13.98 -5.41 0.91
CA THR A 126 13.61 -6.72 1.48
C THR A 126 13.64 -7.81 0.42
N TYR A 127 13.12 -7.53 -0.78
CA TYR A 127 13.15 -8.45 -1.92
C TYR A 127 14.60 -8.81 -2.32
N ILE A 128 15.48 -7.82 -2.41
CA ILE A 128 16.90 -8.05 -2.72
C ILE A 128 17.58 -8.92 -1.64
N GLN A 129 17.21 -8.76 -0.37
CA GLN A 129 17.76 -9.59 0.71
C GLN A 129 17.26 -11.03 0.67
N ILE A 130 16.03 -11.27 0.19
CA ILE A 130 15.49 -12.63 0.04
C ILE A 130 16.20 -13.38 -1.10
N LYS A 131 16.56 -12.68 -2.19
CA LYS A 131 17.22 -13.27 -3.36
C LYS A 131 18.71 -13.54 -3.22
N LYS A 132 19.35 -13.04 -2.16
CA LYS A 132 20.76 -13.28 -1.86
C LYS A 132 20.93 -14.59 -1.10
#